data_AF-A0A8T3XCI1-F1
#
_entry.id   AF-A0A8T3XCI1-F1
#
_cell.length_a   1.000
_cell.length_b   1.000
_cell.length_c   1.000
_cell.angle_alpha   90.00
_cell.angle_beta   90.00
_cell.angle_gamma   90.00
#
_symmetry.space_group_name_H-M   'P 1'
#
loop_
_entity.id
_entity.type
_entity.pdbx_description
1 polymer ?
#
loop_
_entity_poly.entity_id
_entity_poly.type
_entity_poly.pdbx_seq_one_letter_code
_entity_poly.pdbx_strand_id
1 'polypeptide(L)'
;MEVKTIKGIDEGTWMEFKMLAVKKRLTMGKLLRVMIEKYSKDSNEFWDSILNGDKILTDKDAKAIHKYSRELRKERGFRDVPNI
;
A
#
# COMPACT_ATOMS: atom_id res chain seq x y z
N MET A 1 35.00 -4.73 4.29
CA MET A 1 33.73 -4.10 3.85
C MET A 1 32.70 -5.21 3.77
N GLU A 2 31.63 -5.16 4.56
CA GLU A 2 30.61 -6.19 4.55
C GLU A 2 29.62 -5.91 3.42
N VAL A 3 29.48 -6.84 2.48
CA VAL A 3 28.55 -6.71 1.34
C VAL A 3 27.23 -7.37 1.72
N LYS A 4 26.19 -6.57 1.89
CA LYS A 4 24.83 -7.08 2.11
C LYS A 4 24.14 -7.33 0.78
N THR A 5 23.71 -8.57 0.55
CA THR A 5 22.94 -8.96 -0.63
C THR A 5 21.45 -8.97 -0.32
N ILE A 6 20.64 -8.67 -1.33
CA ILE A 6 19.19 -8.78 -1.23
C ILE A 6 18.83 -10.20 -1.68
N LYS A 7 18.12 -10.94 -0.82
CA LYS A 7 17.68 -12.31 -1.07
C LYS A 7 16.21 -12.31 -1.49
N GLY A 8 15.80 -13.32 -2.27
CA GLY A 8 14.39 -13.51 -2.65
C GLY A 8 13.90 -12.64 -3.80
N ILE A 9 14.80 -12.12 -4.62
CA ILE A 9 14.46 -11.43 -5.87
C ILE A 9 14.78 -12.39 -7.03
N ASP A 10 13.80 -12.63 -7.90
CA ASP A 10 14.02 -13.39 -9.12
C ASP A 10 14.82 -12.58 -10.16
N GLU A 11 15.43 -13.27 -11.13
CA GLU A 11 16.29 -12.62 -12.12
C GLU A 11 15.56 -11.58 -12.99
N GLY A 12 14.27 -11.81 -13.28
CA GLY A 12 13.45 -10.88 -14.06
C GLY A 12 13.27 -9.56 -13.31
N THR A 13 12.79 -9.63 -12.07
CA THR A 13 12.64 -8.46 -11.19
C THR A 13 13.99 -7.74 -10.98
N TRP A 14 15.08 -8.48 -10.81
CA TRP A 14 16.41 -7.86 -10.67
C TRP A 14 16.86 -7.12 -11.94
N MET A 15 16.54 -7.66 -13.12
CA MET A 15 16.82 -7.01 -14.40
C MET A 15 16.00 -5.73 -14.57
N GLU A 16 14.73 -5.74 -14.18
CA GLU A 16 13.87 -4.55 -14.20
C GLU A 16 14.45 -3.42 -13.34
N PHE A 17 14.92 -3.72 -12.13
CA PHE A 17 15.58 -2.72 -11.28
C PHE A 17 16.85 -2.16 -11.93
N LYS A 18 17.65 -2.99 -12.58
CA LYS A 18 18.86 -2.52 -13.29
C LYS A 18 18.50 -1.59 -14.44
N MET A 19 17.52 -1.98 -15.26
CA MET A 19 17.03 -1.16 -16.37
C MET A 19 16.48 0.18 -15.86
N LEU A 20 15.74 0.17 -14.77
CA LEU A 20 15.18 1.37 -14.15
C LEU A 20 16.29 2.30 -13.62
N ALA A 21 17.32 1.73 -12.97
CA ALA A 21 18.46 2.49 -12.46
C ALA A 21 19.21 3.20 -13.59
N VAL A 22 19.47 2.48 -14.69
CA VAL A 22 20.10 3.04 -15.91
C VAL A 22 19.22 4.14 -16.52
N LYS A 23 17.93 3.88 -16.70
CA LYS A 23 16.97 4.85 -17.27
C LYS A 23 16.91 6.14 -16.48
N LYS A 24 17.04 6.06 -15.15
CA LYS A 24 17.02 7.21 -14.24
C LYS A 24 18.41 7.79 -13.95
N ARG A 25 19.48 7.22 -14.50
CA ARG A 25 20.88 7.60 -14.25
C ARG A 25 21.23 7.59 -12.75
N LEU A 26 20.72 6.61 -12.03
CA LEU A 26 20.96 6.41 -10.60
C LEU A 26 21.79 5.15 -10.37
N THR A 27 22.59 5.14 -9.30
CA THR A 27 23.15 3.89 -8.80
C THR A 27 22.04 3.03 -8.19
N MET A 28 22.20 1.71 -8.22
CA MET A 28 21.19 0.79 -7.67
C MET A 28 20.84 1.12 -6.21
N GLY A 29 21.85 1.41 -5.38
CA GLY A 29 21.62 1.81 -3.99
C GLY A 29 20.81 3.10 -3.85
N LYS A 30 21.05 4.11 -4.70
CA LYS A 30 20.24 5.35 -4.72
C LYS A 30 18.81 5.09 -5.17
N LEU A 31 18.62 4.26 -6.20
CA LEU A 31 17.29 3.88 -6.67
C LEU A 31 16.47 3.22 -5.55
N LEU A 32 17.03 2.18 -4.92
CA LEU A 32 16.36 1.45 -3.85
C LEU A 32 16.02 2.36 -2.66
N ARG A 33 16.93 3.24 -2.29
CA ARG A 33 16.67 4.24 -1.23
C ARG A 33 15.48 5.14 -1.57
N VAL A 34 15.44 5.69 -2.80
CA VAL A 34 14.31 6.54 -3.24
C VAL A 34 13.00 5.76 -3.26
N MET A 35 13.02 4.49 -3.66
CA MET A 35 11.83 3.63 -3.64
C MET A 35 11.31 3.40 -2.22
N ILE A 36 12.21 3.14 -1.26
CA ILE A 36 11.85 2.96 0.15
C ILE A 36 11.32 4.26 0.75
N GLU A 37 11.98 5.39 0.49
CA GLU A 37 11.53 6.71 0.98
C GLU A 37 10.16 7.06 0.41
N LYS A 38 9.92 6.79 -0.88
CA LYS A 38 8.61 7.00 -1.49
C LYS A 38 7.55 6.09 -0.87
N TYR A 39 7.82 4.79 -0.75
CA TYR A 39 6.89 3.85 -0.12
C TYR A 39 6.53 4.26 1.31
N SER A 40 7.51 4.69 2.10
CA SER A 40 7.28 5.16 3.46
C SER A 40 6.42 6.42 3.49
N LYS A 41 6.63 7.36 2.57
CA LYS A 41 5.80 8.57 2.47
C LYS A 41 4.38 8.25 2.04
N ASP A 42 4.22 7.49 0.96
CA ASP A 42 2.90 7.11 0.44
C ASP A 42 2.10 6.31 1.50
N SER A 43 2.78 5.44 2.27
CA SER A 43 2.19 4.71 3.40
C SER A 43 1.74 5.66 4.52
N ASN A 44 2.58 6.63 4.89
CA ASN A 44 2.22 7.60 5.92
C ASN A 44 1.07 8.50 5.45
N GLU A 45 1.10 8.99 4.23
CA GLU A 45 0.02 9.79 3.63
C GLU A 45 -1.30 9.01 3.61
N PHE A 46 -1.26 7.72 3.29
CA PHE A 46 -2.43 6.85 3.38
C PHE A 46 -3.00 6.78 4.81
N TRP A 47 -2.16 6.51 5.81
CA TRP A 47 -2.62 6.45 7.21
C TRP A 47 -3.06 7.81 7.75
N ASP A 48 -2.36 8.89 7.38
CA ASP A 48 -2.72 10.25 7.74
C ASP A 48 -4.08 10.61 7.14
N SER A 49 -4.35 10.24 5.89
CA SER A 49 -5.67 10.44 5.27
C SER A 49 -6.78 9.69 6.00
N ILE A 50 -6.50 8.47 6.50
CA ILE A 50 -7.46 7.69 7.29
C ILE A 50 -7.71 8.37 8.64
N LEU A 51 -6.64 8.76 9.33
CA LEU A 51 -6.70 9.30 10.69
C LEU A 51 -7.27 10.72 10.74
N ASN A 52 -7.05 11.51 9.69
CA ASN A 52 -7.59 12.87 9.58
C ASN A 52 -9.04 12.90 9.07
N GLY A 53 -9.63 11.74 8.75
CA GLY A 53 -11.02 11.64 8.30
C GLY A 53 -11.22 12.09 6.85
N ASP A 54 -10.16 12.06 6.04
CA ASP A 54 -10.29 12.34 4.62
C ASP A 54 -11.17 11.27 3.96
N LYS A 55 -11.97 11.70 2.99
CA LYS A 55 -12.87 10.81 2.26
C LYS A 55 -12.09 9.99 1.24
N ILE A 56 -11.61 8.82 1.68
CA ILE A 56 -10.78 7.90 0.87
C ILE A 56 -11.63 7.06 -0.11
N LEU A 57 -12.89 6.82 0.24
CA LEU A 57 -13.82 6.05 -0.58
C LEU A 57 -14.83 6.96 -1.25
N THR A 58 -15.22 6.61 -2.48
CA THR A 58 -16.39 7.22 -3.11
C THR A 58 -17.64 6.84 -2.31
N ASP A 59 -18.70 7.66 -2.36
CA ASP A 59 -19.96 7.33 -1.66
C ASP A 59 -20.55 6.00 -2.09
N LYS A 60 -20.29 5.60 -3.35
CA LYS A 60 -20.72 4.33 -3.90
C LYS A 60 -19.98 3.16 -3.25
N ASP A 61 -18.66 3.26 -3.16
CA ASP A 61 -17.81 2.20 -2.59
C ASP A 61 -18.03 2.09 -1.08
N ALA A 62 -18.17 3.23 -0.38
CA ALA A 62 -18.50 3.27 1.03
C ALA A 62 -19.84 2.57 1.32
N LYS A 63 -20.89 2.84 0.53
CA LYS A 63 -22.19 2.15 0.65
C LYS A 63 -22.09 0.66 0.37
N ALA A 64 -21.30 0.24 -0.62
CA ALA A 64 -21.11 -1.16 -0.95
C ALA A 64 -20.40 -1.92 0.18
N ILE A 65 -19.30 -1.37 0.71
CA ILE A 65 -18.56 -1.93 1.84
C ILE A 65 -19.43 -1.97 3.11
N HIS A 66 -20.20 -0.92 3.38
CA HIS A 66 -21.12 -0.89 4.50
C HIS A 66 -22.19 -2.00 4.40
N LYS A 67 -22.78 -2.18 3.21
CA LYS A 67 -23.75 -3.26 2.96
C LYS A 67 -23.13 -4.64 3.19
N TYR A 68 -21.96 -4.89 2.61
CA TYR A 68 -21.25 -6.15 2.75
C TYR A 68 -20.87 -6.44 4.21
N SER A 69 -20.34 -5.44 4.93
CA SER A 69 -20.01 -5.57 6.35
C SER A 69 -21.23 -5.89 7.20
N ARG A 70 -22.38 -5.29 6.89
CA ARG A 70 -23.65 -5.56 7.59
C ARG A 70 -24.15 -6.98 7.34
N GLU A 71 -24.07 -7.47 6.10
CA GLU A 71 -24.42 -8.86 5.75
C GLU A 71 -23.52 -9.86 6.48
N LEU A 72 -22.20 -9.65 6.46
CA LEU A 72 -21.23 -10.49 7.19
C LEU A 72 -21.49 -10.51 8.71
N ARG A 73 -21.85 -9.36 9.29
CA ARG A 73 -22.19 -9.25 10.72
C ARG A 73 -23.45 -10.03 11.05
N LYS A 74 -24.48 -9.99 10.19
CA LYS A 74 -25.71 -10.77 10.36
C LYS A 74 -25.45 -12.27 10.33
N GLU A 75 -24.66 -12.73 9.37
CA GLU A 75 -24.26 -14.15 9.27
C GLU A 75 -23.56 -14.64 10.53
N ARG A 76 -22.79 -13.76 11.19
CA ARG A 76 -22.08 -14.06 12.45
C ARG A 76 -22.88 -13.79 13.72
N GLY A 77 -24.18 -13.50 13.61
CA GLY A 77 -25.08 -13.31 14.75
C GLY A 77 -24.95 -11.97 15.48
N PHE A 78 -24.27 -10.99 14.91
CA PHE A 78 -24.21 -9.64 15.48
C PHE A 78 -25.54 -8.92 15.28
N ARG A 79 -25.97 -8.16 16.30
CA ARG A 79 -27.21 -7.37 16.25
C ARG A 79 -27.06 -6.23 15.25
N ASP A 80 -28.12 -6.01 14.47
CA ASP A 80 -28.19 -4.91 13.49
C ASP A 80 -28.21 -3.58 14.26
N VAL A 81 -27.13 -2.81 14.19
CA VAL A 81 -27.06 -1.47 14.79
C VAL A 81 -27.73 -0.47 13.83
N PRO A 82 -28.67 0.38 14.31
CA PRO A 82 -29.28 1.42 13.46
C PRO A 82 -28.22 2.40 12.96
N ASN A 83 -28.44 2.98 11.77
CA ASN A 83 -27.54 3.95 11.14
C ASN A 83 -27.23 5.11 12.11
N ILE A 84 -25.94 5.33 12.37
CA ILE A 84 -25.40 6.57 12.96
C ILE A 84 -24.99 7.46 11.80
#